data_AF-A0A7J6FJ15-F1
#
_entry.id   AF-A0A7J6FJ15-F1
#
_cell.length_a   1.000
_cell.length_b   1.000
_cell.length_c   1.000
_cell.angle_alpha   90.00
_cell.angle_beta   90.00
_cell.angle_gamma   90.00
#
_symmetry.space_group_name_H-M   'P 1'
#
loop_
_entity.id
_entity.type
_entity.pdbx_description
1 polymer ?
#
loop_
_entity_poly.entity_id
_entity_poly.type
_entity_poly.pdbx_seq_one_letter_code
_entity_poly.pdbx_strand_id
1 'polypeptide(L)'
;MLSSNIKGVTNGFPLRIEVVKVVEKEVELNPDFLKSMFSKIDWKALVEAARSIGYTELPNEVDPSMLDSDDFLRRFHHALLQLHLEEGALICPETGRRFPVTKGIPNMLLHEDEVLISQRLMRLQPLPDSECAFNRRPLTIA
;
A
#
# COMPACT_ATOMS: atom_id res chain seq x y z
N MET A 1 2.43 2.65 4.46
CA MET A 1 1.24 1.77 4.49
C MET A 1 0.90 1.36 3.07
N LEU A 2 0.27 0.19 2.88
CA LEU A 2 -0.13 -0.30 1.56
C LEU A 2 -1.45 0.34 1.13
N SER A 3 -1.51 0.86 -0.08
CA SER A 3 -2.71 1.41 -0.72
C SER A 3 -2.85 0.84 -2.12
N SER A 4 -4.09 0.72 -2.61
CA SER A 4 -4.33 0.36 -4.02
C SER A 4 -4.01 1.53 -4.94
N ASN A 5 -3.14 1.31 -5.93
CA ASN A 5 -2.74 2.31 -6.93
C ASN A 5 -3.31 1.98 -8.33
N ILE A 6 -4.42 1.24 -8.37
CA ILE A 6 -5.11 0.88 -9.62
C ILE A 6 -5.64 2.13 -10.31
N LYS A 7 -5.64 2.11 -11.64
CA LYS A 7 -6.17 3.20 -12.44
C LYS A 7 -7.62 3.55 -12.14
N GLY A 8 -7.84 4.84 -11.92
CA GLY A 8 -9.16 5.40 -11.60
C GLY A 8 -9.55 5.34 -10.12
N VAL A 9 -8.75 4.68 -9.27
CA VAL A 9 -9.01 4.63 -7.83
C VAL A 9 -8.64 5.95 -7.17
N THR A 10 -9.60 6.54 -6.46
CA THR A 10 -9.38 7.75 -5.67
C THR A 10 -9.23 7.42 -4.19
N ASN A 11 -9.88 6.35 -3.70
CA ASN A 11 -9.83 5.91 -2.31
C ASN A 11 -9.40 4.44 -2.21
N GLY A 12 -8.09 4.22 -2.34
CA GLY A 12 -7.47 2.88 -2.31
C GLY A 12 -7.11 2.36 -0.91
N PHE A 13 -7.55 3.03 0.16
CA PHE A 13 -7.19 2.72 1.55
C PHE A 13 -8.39 2.95 2.49
N PRO A 14 -8.57 2.11 3.53
CA PRO A 14 -7.83 0.89 3.85
C PRO A 14 -8.20 -0.31 2.95
N LEU A 15 -7.24 -1.22 2.75
CA LEU A 15 -7.48 -2.48 2.06
C LEU A 15 -8.18 -3.45 3.03
N ARG A 16 -9.23 -4.14 2.57
CA ARG A 16 -9.89 -5.17 3.38
C ARG A 16 -9.01 -6.41 3.43
N ILE A 17 -8.87 -6.99 4.62
CA ILE A 17 -8.05 -8.18 4.82
C ILE A 17 -8.95 -9.41 4.80
N GLU A 18 -8.69 -10.32 3.88
CA GLU A 18 -9.26 -11.67 3.89
C GLU A 18 -8.21 -12.64 4.42
N VAL A 19 -8.53 -13.27 5.55
CA VAL A 19 -7.57 -14.06 6.31
C VAL A 19 -7.76 -15.54 6.02
N VAL A 20 -6.67 -16.22 5.65
CA VAL A 20 -6.63 -17.68 5.52
C VAL A 20 -5.77 -18.29 6.62
N LYS A 21 -4.57 -17.72 6.85
CA LYS A 21 -3.64 -18.20 7.88
C LYS A 21 -2.93 -17.02 8.54
N VAL A 22 -2.92 -17.02 9.86
CA VAL A 22 -2.22 -16.03 10.69
C VAL A 22 -1.25 -16.75 11.61
N VAL A 23 -0.08 -16.15 11.80
CA VAL A 23 0.95 -16.63 12.70
C VAL A 23 1.30 -15.50 13.67
N GLU A 24 1.39 -15.86 14.92
CA GLU A 24 1.87 -14.98 15.98
C GLU A 24 3.40 -15.16 16.13
N LYS A 25 4.12 -14.04 16.19
CA LYS A 25 5.56 -14.03 16.44
C LYS A 25 5.87 -13.10 17.59
N GLU A 26 6.57 -13.61 18.59
CA GLU A 26 7.01 -12.77 19.70
C GLU A 26 8.09 -11.78 19.23
N VAL A 27 7.92 -10.52 19.63
CA VAL A 27 8.84 -9.42 19.34
C VAL A 27 9.05 -8.64 20.64
N GLU A 28 10.24 -8.10 20.85
CA GLU A 28 10.52 -7.28 22.03
C GLU A 28 9.69 -5.98 22.00
N LEU A 29 9.14 -5.60 23.17
CA LEU A 29 8.35 -4.38 23.31
C LEU A 29 9.27 -3.18 23.43
N ASN A 30 9.17 -2.24 22.48
CA ASN A 30 9.85 -0.96 22.53
C ASN A 30 8.81 0.19 22.58
N PRO A 31 8.64 0.85 23.74
CA PRO A 31 7.60 1.87 23.91
C PRO A 31 7.86 3.12 23.07
N ASP A 32 9.12 3.55 22.92
CA ASP A 32 9.48 4.73 22.14
C ASP A 32 9.16 4.53 20.65
N PHE A 33 9.42 3.32 20.13
CA PHE A 33 9.05 2.95 18.77
C PHE A 33 7.53 3.05 18.56
N LEU A 34 6.74 2.50 19.48
CA LEU A 34 5.27 2.52 19.40
C LEU A 34 4.73 3.94 19.43
N LYS A 35 5.22 4.81 20.33
CA LYS A 35 4.82 6.23 20.39
C LYS A 35 5.12 6.95 19.08
N SER A 36 6.28 6.68 18.47
CA SER A 36 6.63 7.26 17.17
C SER A 36 5.74 6.76 16.03
N MET A 37 5.38 5.48 16.03
CA MET A 37 4.53 4.89 14.98
C MET A 37 3.07 5.30 15.12
N PHE A 38 2.59 5.51 16.33
CA PHE A 38 1.24 5.96 16.60
C PHE A 38 0.89 7.22 15.80
N SER A 39 1.81 8.19 15.73
CA SER A 39 1.62 9.44 14.95
C SER A 39 1.50 9.24 13.43
N LYS A 40 1.92 8.10 12.90
CA LYS A 40 1.96 7.79 11.45
C LYS A 40 0.88 6.80 11.02
N ILE A 41 0.20 6.17 11.98
CA ILE A 41 -0.76 5.10 11.74
C ILE A 41 -2.18 5.68 11.66
N ASP A 42 -2.94 5.23 10.68
CA ASP A 42 -4.40 5.39 10.72
C ASP A 42 -4.97 4.36 11.71
N TRP A 43 -5.47 4.86 12.85
CA TRP A 43 -5.99 4.01 13.92
C TRP A 43 -7.21 3.20 13.48
N LYS A 44 -8.11 3.80 12.69
CA LYS A 44 -9.34 3.12 12.25
C LYS A 44 -9.00 1.94 11.36
N ALA A 45 -8.06 2.14 10.42
CA ALA A 45 -7.57 1.07 9.56
C ALA A 45 -6.91 -0.07 10.35
N LEU A 46 -6.15 0.24 11.41
CA LEU A 46 -5.54 -0.77 12.27
C LEU A 46 -6.59 -1.59 13.02
N VAL A 47 -7.60 -0.94 13.61
CA VAL A 47 -8.67 -1.62 14.35
C VAL A 47 -9.49 -2.53 13.42
N GLU A 48 -9.82 -2.06 12.21
CA GLU A 48 -10.51 -2.89 11.21
C GLU A 48 -9.66 -4.08 10.75
N ALA A 49 -8.37 -3.88 10.53
CA ALA A 49 -7.42 -4.95 10.19
C ALA A 49 -7.31 -5.99 11.31
N ALA A 50 -7.15 -5.54 12.55
CA ALA A 50 -7.07 -6.40 13.73
C ALA A 50 -8.34 -7.26 13.89
N ARG A 51 -9.51 -6.65 13.75
CA ARG A 51 -10.79 -7.37 13.78
C ARG A 51 -10.92 -8.41 12.67
N SER A 52 -10.43 -8.09 11.47
CA SER A 52 -10.44 -9.02 10.33
C SER A 52 -9.60 -10.27 10.60
N ILE A 53 -8.57 -10.16 11.45
CA ILE A 53 -7.70 -11.24 11.92
C ILE A 53 -8.24 -11.94 13.18
N GLY A 54 -9.34 -11.44 13.76
CA GLY A 54 -9.95 -11.98 14.97
C GLY A 54 -9.41 -11.37 16.27
N TYR A 55 -8.64 -10.29 16.21
CA TYR A 55 -8.13 -9.58 17.38
C TYR A 55 -9.02 -8.37 17.72
N THR A 56 -9.71 -8.43 18.87
CA THR A 56 -10.70 -7.43 19.29
C THR A 56 -10.32 -6.65 20.55
N GLU A 57 -9.09 -6.81 21.04
CA GLU A 57 -8.61 -6.16 22.28
C GLU A 57 -8.26 -4.68 22.11
N LEU A 58 -8.23 -4.18 20.86
CA LEU A 58 -7.99 -2.78 20.57
C LEU A 58 -9.25 -1.92 20.76
N PRO A 59 -9.14 -0.76 21.43
CA PRO A 59 -10.25 0.17 21.56
C PRO A 59 -10.58 0.85 20.22
N ASN A 60 -11.85 1.20 20.03
CA ASN A 60 -12.35 1.84 18.81
C ASN A 60 -11.82 3.26 18.63
N GLU A 61 -11.70 3.97 19.74
CA GLU A 61 -11.19 5.33 19.82
C GLU A 61 -9.94 5.32 20.69
N VAL A 62 -8.98 6.15 20.32
CA VAL A 62 -7.71 6.26 21.03
C VAL A 62 -7.40 7.72 21.26
N ASP A 63 -6.86 8.00 22.44
CA ASP A 63 -6.33 9.31 22.81
C ASP A 63 -4.80 9.18 22.99
N PRO A 64 -3.99 10.18 22.59
CA PRO A 64 -2.55 10.14 22.81
C PRO A 64 -2.15 9.93 24.27
N SER A 65 -2.97 10.31 25.25
CA SER A 65 -2.73 10.03 26.67
C SER A 65 -2.72 8.53 27.02
N MET A 66 -3.37 7.68 26.21
CA MET A 66 -3.39 6.23 26.41
C MET A 66 -2.02 5.59 26.16
N LEU A 67 -1.10 6.27 25.44
CA LEU A 67 0.25 5.77 25.18
C LEU A 67 1.15 5.71 26.43
N ASP A 68 0.71 6.25 27.56
CA ASP A 68 1.42 6.15 28.83
C ASP A 68 1.01 4.90 29.64
N SER A 69 -0.05 4.20 29.23
CA SER A 69 -0.47 2.94 29.83
C SER A 69 0.31 1.76 29.23
N ASP A 70 1.01 1.00 30.08
CA ASP A 70 1.75 -0.20 29.66
C ASP A 70 0.79 -1.27 29.07
N ASP A 71 -0.41 -1.40 29.62
CA ASP A 71 -1.44 -2.32 29.11
C ASP A 71 -1.86 -1.98 27.68
N PHE A 72 -2.05 -0.68 27.39
CA PHE A 72 -2.38 -0.23 26.04
C PHE A 72 -1.21 -0.48 25.08
N LEU A 73 0.01 -0.14 25.49
CA LEU A 73 1.21 -0.37 24.68
C LEU A 73 1.42 -1.85 24.34
N ARG A 74 1.15 -2.77 25.28
CA ARG A 74 1.21 -4.22 25.03
C ARG A 74 0.19 -4.68 24.00
N ARG A 75 -1.07 -4.24 24.11
CA ARG A 75 -2.12 -4.61 23.14
C ARG A 75 -1.83 -4.03 21.76
N PHE A 76 -1.33 -2.79 21.72
CA PHE A 76 -0.95 -2.12 20.48
C PHE A 76 0.27 -2.78 19.83
N HIS A 77 1.28 -3.15 20.63
CA HIS A 77 2.44 -3.91 20.19
C HIS A 77 2.05 -5.27 19.61
N HIS A 78 1.20 -6.01 20.30
CA HIS A 78 0.69 -7.31 19.86
C HIS A 78 0.02 -7.21 18.49
N ALA A 79 -0.92 -6.28 18.34
CA ALA A 79 -1.64 -6.08 17.10
C ALA A 79 -0.73 -5.65 15.92
N LEU A 80 0.27 -4.80 16.19
CA LEU A 80 1.10 -4.19 15.15
C LEU A 80 2.27 -5.07 14.71
N LEU A 81 2.91 -5.76 15.66
CA LEU A 81 4.19 -6.44 15.43
C LEU A 81 4.15 -7.94 15.63
N GLN A 82 3.20 -8.47 16.41
CA GLN A 82 3.15 -9.90 16.69
C GLN A 82 2.23 -10.66 15.74
N LEU A 83 1.16 -10.03 15.23
CA LEU A 83 0.22 -10.66 14.32
C LEU A 83 0.70 -10.57 12.86
N HIS A 84 1.03 -11.71 12.26
CA HIS A 84 1.43 -11.81 10.86
C HIS A 84 0.42 -12.60 10.04
N LEU A 85 -0.13 -11.97 9.00
CA LEU A 85 -0.91 -12.67 7.97
C LEU A 85 0.03 -13.51 7.09
N GLU A 86 0.05 -14.82 7.25
CA GLU A 86 0.92 -15.71 6.47
C GLU A 86 0.31 -16.02 5.09
N GLU A 87 -1.01 -16.26 5.05
CA GLU A 87 -1.77 -16.51 3.83
C GLU A 87 -3.11 -15.78 3.86
N GLY A 88 -3.49 -15.17 2.74
CA GLY A 88 -4.72 -14.40 2.64
C GLY A 88 -4.78 -13.55 1.38
N ALA A 89 -5.60 -12.51 1.41
CA ALA A 89 -5.65 -11.51 0.35
C ALA A 89 -5.97 -10.11 0.92
N LEU A 90 -5.43 -9.08 0.29
CA LEU A 90 -5.82 -7.70 0.50
C LEU A 90 -6.76 -7.28 -0.63
N ILE A 91 -7.92 -6.72 -0.31
CA ILE A 91 -8.95 -6.38 -1.29
C ILE A 91 -9.09 -4.87 -1.35
N CYS A 92 -8.97 -4.31 -2.56
CA CYS A 92 -9.25 -2.91 -2.79
C CYS A 92 -10.74 -2.62 -2.56
N PRO A 93 -11.11 -1.62 -1.74
CA PRO A 93 -12.52 -1.34 -1.44
C PRO A 93 -13.30 -0.83 -2.66
N GLU A 94 -12.64 -0.09 -3.56
CA GLU A 94 -13.27 0.54 -4.72
C GLU A 94 -13.40 -0.42 -5.92
N THR A 95 -12.33 -1.14 -6.27
CA THR A 95 -12.29 -2.00 -7.46
C THR A 95 -12.60 -3.47 -7.17
N GLY A 96 -12.55 -3.88 -5.90
CA GLY A 96 -12.62 -5.29 -5.52
C GLY A 96 -11.40 -6.12 -5.94
N ARG A 97 -10.34 -5.50 -6.46
CA ARG A 97 -9.12 -6.21 -6.86
C ARG A 97 -8.49 -6.89 -5.65
N ARG A 98 -8.21 -8.18 -5.81
CA ARG A 98 -7.57 -9.02 -4.79
C ARG A 98 -6.06 -9.05 -5.03
N PHE A 99 -5.29 -8.72 -3.99
CA PHE A 99 -3.85 -8.81 -3.90
C PHE A 99 -3.50 -10.00 -2.99
N PRO A 100 -3.06 -11.14 -3.54
CA PRO A 100 -2.80 -12.33 -2.73
C PRO A 100 -1.60 -12.12 -1.80
N VAL A 101 -1.69 -12.67 -0.59
CA VAL A 101 -0.61 -12.72 0.39
C VAL A 101 -0.16 -14.17 0.52
N THR A 102 1.14 -14.40 0.32
CA THR A 102 1.74 -15.73 0.40
C THR A 102 3.03 -15.66 1.19
N LYS A 103 3.18 -16.52 2.21
CA LYS A 103 4.33 -16.52 3.13
C LYS A 103 4.56 -15.14 3.79
N GLY A 104 3.48 -14.42 4.06
CA GLY A 104 3.53 -13.07 4.64
C GLY A 104 3.95 -11.95 3.69
N ILE A 105 4.09 -12.23 2.39
CA ILE A 105 4.46 -11.22 1.39
C ILE A 105 3.23 -10.91 0.53
N PRO A 106 2.70 -9.67 0.58
CA PRO A 106 1.61 -9.25 -0.29
C PRO A 106 2.11 -8.98 -1.71
N ASN A 107 1.47 -9.59 -2.70
CA ASN A 107 1.74 -9.32 -4.11
C ASN A 107 0.87 -8.15 -4.61
N MET A 108 1.47 -6.96 -4.66
CA MET A 108 0.84 -5.71 -5.10
C MET A 108 1.14 -5.37 -6.58
N LEU A 109 1.60 -6.34 -7.37
CA LEU A 109 1.87 -6.12 -8.79
C LEU A 109 0.57 -5.94 -9.57
N LEU A 110 0.59 -4.96 -10.47
CA LEU A 110 -0.51 -4.61 -11.36
C LEU A 110 -0.12 -4.95 -12.80
N HIS A 111 -1.09 -5.34 -13.62
CA HIS A 111 -0.86 -5.50 -15.06
C HIS A 111 -0.71 -4.13 -15.73
N GLU A 112 -0.08 -4.09 -16.90
CA GLU A 112 0.17 -2.83 -17.65
C GLU A 112 -1.12 -2.02 -17.88
N ASP A 113 -2.25 -2.70 -18.08
CA ASP A 113 -3.57 -2.08 -18.26
C ASP A 113 -4.18 -1.51 -16.96
N GLU A 114 -3.76 -2.05 -15.80
CA GLU A 114 -4.24 -1.67 -14.46
C GLU A 114 -3.41 -0.55 -13.83
N VAL A 115 -2.21 -0.29 -14.35
CA VAL A 115 -1.30 0.74 -13.86
C VAL A 115 -1.77 2.11 -14.32
N LEU A 116 -1.92 3.04 -13.37
CA LEU A 116 -1.79 4.46 -13.70
C LEU A 116 -0.35 4.68 -14.15
N ILE A 117 -0.11 4.60 -15.46
CA ILE A 117 1.05 5.25 -16.03
C ILE A 117 0.86 6.70 -15.62
N SER A 118 1.57 7.11 -14.58
CA SER A 118 1.66 8.49 -14.17
C SER A 118 1.94 9.27 -15.45
N GLN A 119 0.95 10.03 -15.92
CA GLN A 119 1.08 10.91 -17.08
C GLN A 119 2.21 11.94 -16.88
N ARG A 120 2.88 11.95 -15.72
CA ARG A 120 4.09 12.70 -15.45
C ARG A 120 5.32 12.17 -16.20
N LEU A 121 5.35 10.91 -16.66
CA LEU A 121 6.47 10.36 -17.45
C LEU A 121 6.23 10.35 -18.98
N MET A 122 5.10 10.86 -19.47
CA MET A 122 4.85 11.07 -20.91
C MET A 122 5.07 12.52 -21.36
N ARG A 123 5.65 13.39 -20.52
CA ARG A 123 6.28 14.65 -20.98
C ARG A 123 7.75 14.43 -21.32
N LEU A 124 8.07 13.42 -22.10
CA LEU A 124 9.19 13.55 -23.01
C LEU A 124 8.57 14.13 -24.28
N GLN A 125 8.72 15.45 -24.45
CA GLN A 125 8.46 16.06 -25.76
C GLN A 125 9.27 15.26 -26.78
N PRO A 126 8.69 14.82 -27.91
CA PRO A 126 9.50 14.31 -29.00
C PRO A 126 10.48 15.42 -29.38
N LEU A 127 11.77 15.11 -29.37
CA LEU A 127 12.79 15.95 -30.02
C LEU A 127 12.31 16.22 -31.46
N PRO A 128 12.39 17.46 -31.96
CA PRO A 128 12.03 17.72 -33.34
C PRO A 128 12.92 16.87 -34.24
N ASP A 129 12.29 15.97 -35.01
CA ASP A 129 12.95 15.22 -36.07
C ASP A 129 13.64 16.24 -36.98
N SER A 130 14.97 16.32 -36.88
CA SER A 130 15.79 17.06 -37.83
C SER A 130 15.45 16.52 -39.21
N GLU A 131 14.84 17.38 -40.05
CA GLU A 131 14.61 17.10 -41.46
C GLU A 131 15.90 16.58 -42.08
N CYS A 132 15.95 15.26 -42.31
CA CYS A 132 16.83 14.67 -43.30
C CYS A 132 16.37 15.21 -44.66
N ALA A 133 16.86 16.40 -45.02
CA ALA A 133 16.77 16.94 -46.38
C ALA A 133 17.70 16.11 -47.28
N PHE A 134 17.26 14.91 -47.61
CA PHE A 134 17.80 14.10 -48.69
C PHE A 134 16.80 14.15 -49.84
N ASN A 135 16.92 15.16 -50.69
CA ASN A 135 16.31 15.07 -52.01
C ASN A 135 17.34 15.39 -53.10
N ARG A 136 17.73 14.34 -53.81
CA ARG A 136 18.59 14.39 -54.99
C ARG A 136 17.74 14.77 -56.21
N ARG A 137 18.06 15.92 -56.82
CA ARG A 137 18.21 16.17 -58.28
C ARG A 137 16.94 16.09 -59.18
N PRO A 138 16.86 16.80 -60.32
CA PRO A 138 17.93 16.85 -61.34
C PRO A 138 18.23 18.19 -62.05
N LEU A 139 19.34 18.14 -62.77
CA LEU A 139 19.75 19.09 -63.80
C LEU A 139 18.62 19.34 -64.80
N THR A 140 18.44 20.60 -65.22
CA THR A 140 18.03 20.90 -66.59
C THR A 140 18.78 22.14 -67.07
N ILE A 141 19.33 22.00 -68.26
CA ILE A 141 20.12 22.92 -69.05
C ILE A 141 19.15 23.81 -69.84
N ALA A 142 19.34 25.13 -69.80
CA ALA A 142 19.07 26.09 -70.89
C ALA A 142 19.60 27.47 -70.48
#